data_AF-A0A7X6V757-F1
#
_entry.id   AF-A0A7X6V757-F1
#
_cell.length_a   1.000
_cell.length_b   1.000
_cell.length_c   1.000
_cell.angle_alpha   90.00
_cell.angle_beta   90.00
_cell.angle_gamma   90.00
#
_symmetry.space_group_name_H-M   'P 1'
#
loop_
_entity.id
_entity.type
_entity.pdbx_description
1 polymer ?
#
loop_
_entity_poly.entity_id
_entity_poly.type
_entity_poly.pdbx_seq_one_letter_code
_entity_poly.pdbx_strand_id
1 'polypeptide(L)'
;MKVKIKKLAIVQMGYSFRSRLETTTGGDVAVIQMKDLANDNTVDCNNLAKIELDSLKEHHLTQHNDLIFRSRGHTLTAAILLSDPGRAVVAAPLLRIRV
;
A
#
# COMPACT_ATOMS: atom_id res chain seq x y z
N MET A 1 0.93 30.64 -4.82
CA MET A 1 0.58 30.29 -3.42
C MET A 1 1.12 28.90 -3.12
N LYS A 2 1.82 28.67 -1.99
CA LYS A 2 2.33 27.33 -1.62
C LYS A 2 1.45 26.74 -0.51
N VAL A 3 0.86 25.57 -0.74
CA VAL A 3 0.07 24.83 0.26
C VAL A 3 0.90 23.65 0.79
N LYS A 4 0.85 23.40 2.10
CA LYS A 4 1.55 22.24 2.70
C LYS A 4 0.77 20.96 2.39
N ILE A 5 1.44 19.88 2.01
CA ILE A 5 0.78 18.60 1.66
C ILE A 5 -0.11 18.06 2.78
N LYS A 6 0.28 18.26 4.05
CA LYS A 6 -0.54 17.87 5.22
C LYS A 6 -1.90 18.56 5.32
N LYS A 7 -2.14 19.61 4.52
CA LYS A 7 -3.45 20.27 4.42
C LYS A 7 -4.33 19.69 3.31
N LEU A 8 -3.76 18.86 2.45
CA LEU A 8 -4.40 18.30 1.26
C LEU A 8 -4.48 16.78 1.30
N ALA A 9 -3.63 16.11 2.09
CA ALA A 9 -3.54 14.67 2.13
C ALA A 9 -2.94 14.16 3.45
N ILE A 10 -3.30 12.94 3.80
CA ILE A 10 -2.65 12.11 4.81
C ILE A 10 -1.55 11.30 4.10
N VAL A 11 -0.30 11.49 4.54
CA VAL A 11 0.84 10.69 4.09
C VAL A 11 1.23 9.75 5.23
N GLN A 12 1.21 8.44 4.97
CA GLN A 12 1.51 7.42 5.95
C GLN A 12 2.58 6.45 5.41
N MET A 13 3.52 6.05 6.26
CA MET A 13 4.40 4.93 5.95
C MET A 13 3.59 3.63 5.84
N GLY A 14 3.98 2.77 4.90
CA GLY A 14 3.45 1.41 4.82
C GLY A 14 3.66 0.62 6.12
N TYR A 15 2.89 -0.44 6.28
CA TYR A 15 2.99 -1.36 7.39
C TYR A 15 4.39 -2.01 7.42
N SER A 16 5.07 -1.87 8.56
CA SER A 16 6.41 -2.41 8.77
C SER A 16 6.31 -3.84 9.29
N PHE A 17 6.60 -4.81 8.42
CA PHE A 17 6.78 -6.20 8.81
C PHE A 17 8.12 -6.36 9.54
N ARG A 18 8.10 -6.97 10.73
CA ARG A 18 9.30 -7.20 11.56
C ARG A 18 9.93 -8.58 11.35
N SER A 19 9.22 -9.46 10.66
CA SER A 19 9.67 -10.77 10.22
C SER A 19 9.46 -10.89 8.72
N ARG A 20 9.97 -11.98 8.13
CA ARG A 20 9.67 -12.31 6.74
C ARG A 20 8.16 -12.41 6.56
N LEU A 21 7.68 -11.89 5.43
CA LEU A 21 6.29 -12.03 5.02
C LEU A 21 6.06 -13.48 4.58
N GLU A 22 5.33 -14.23 5.40
CA GLU A 22 4.91 -15.60 5.11
C GLU A 22 3.48 -15.57 4.59
N THR A 23 3.27 -16.03 3.37
CA THR A 23 1.92 -16.08 2.77
C THR A 23 1.14 -17.25 3.33
N THR A 24 -0.11 -17.01 3.73
CA THR A 24 -0.97 -18.06 4.29
C THR A 24 -2.10 -18.37 3.33
N THR A 25 -2.30 -19.66 3.04
CA THR A 25 -3.48 -20.14 2.32
C THR A 25 -4.71 -19.81 3.17
N GLY A 26 -5.56 -18.89 2.69
CA GLY A 26 -6.72 -18.39 3.45
C GLY A 26 -6.48 -17.11 4.25
N GLY A 27 -5.31 -16.47 4.13
CA GLY A 27 -5.04 -15.17 4.73
C GLY A 27 -6.09 -14.12 4.34
N ASP A 28 -6.49 -13.31 5.30
CA ASP A 28 -7.59 -12.34 5.20
C ASP A 28 -7.14 -10.93 4.85
N VAL A 29 -5.83 -10.65 4.94
CA VAL A 29 -5.23 -9.36 4.60
C VAL A 29 -4.28 -9.49 3.42
N ALA A 30 -4.58 -8.79 2.33
CA ALA A 30 -3.69 -8.63 1.20
C ALA A 30 -2.57 -7.61 1.49
N VAL A 31 -1.41 -7.80 0.86
CA VAL A 31 -0.25 -6.94 1.05
C VAL A 31 0.22 -6.42 -0.29
N ILE A 32 0.16 -5.10 -0.46
CA ILE A 32 0.65 -4.40 -1.64
C ILE A 32 2.14 -4.09 -1.43
N GLN A 33 2.98 -4.63 -2.32
CA GLN A 33 4.43 -4.55 -2.30
C GLN A 33 4.96 -3.83 -3.54
N MET A 34 6.28 -3.66 -3.61
CA MET A 34 6.92 -2.91 -4.71
C MET A 34 6.73 -3.55 -6.09
N LYS A 35 6.59 -4.88 -6.15
CA LYS A 35 6.35 -5.64 -7.39
C LYS A 35 4.92 -5.44 -7.93
N ASP A 36 3.98 -5.07 -7.08
CA ASP A 36 2.55 -4.95 -7.42
C ASP A 36 2.20 -3.56 -7.98
N LEU A 37 3.17 -2.64 -7.97
CA LEU A 37 3.04 -1.34 -8.62
C LEU A 37 3.45 -1.49 -10.09
N ALA A 38 2.48 -1.41 -10.99
CA ALA A 38 2.66 -1.65 -12.42
C ALA A 38 3.29 -0.47 -13.17
N ASN A 39 3.70 -0.70 -14.42
CA ASN A 39 4.37 0.30 -15.26
C ASN A 39 3.42 1.42 -15.73
N ASP A 40 2.12 1.17 -15.75
CA ASP A 40 1.08 2.15 -16.06
C ASP A 40 0.68 3.01 -14.85
N ASN A 41 1.44 2.90 -13.74
CA ASN A 41 1.16 3.56 -12.47
C ASN A 41 -0.20 3.17 -11.86
N THR A 42 -0.64 1.93 -12.05
CA THR A 42 -1.74 1.33 -11.30
C THR A 42 -1.23 0.23 -10.36
N VAL A 43 -2.05 -0.13 -9.37
CA VAL A 43 -1.78 -1.25 -8.48
C VAL A 43 -2.39 -2.51 -9.07
N ASP A 44 -1.57 -3.52 -9.37
CA ASP A 44 -2.03 -4.84 -9.76
C ASP A 44 -2.55 -5.61 -8.53
N CYS A 45 -3.87 -5.80 -8.48
CA CYS A 45 -4.54 -6.47 -7.37
C CYS A 45 -4.76 -7.98 -7.61
N ASN A 46 -4.34 -8.53 -8.76
CA ASN A 46 -4.71 -9.90 -9.16
C ASN A 46 -4.01 -10.99 -8.33
N ASN A 47 -2.76 -10.73 -7.91
CA ASN A 47 -1.92 -11.73 -7.25
C ASN A 47 -1.25 -11.20 -5.97
N LEU A 48 -1.98 -10.38 -5.21
CA LEU A 48 -1.46 -9.84 -3.95
C LEU A 48 -1.15 -10.97 -2.95
N ALA A 49 -0.01 -10.84 -2.29
CA ALA A 49 0.34 -11.73 -1.19
C ALA A 49 -0.70 -11.60 -0.08
N LYS A 50 -1.21 -12.72 0.44
CA LYS A 50 -2.18 -12.74 1.55
C LYS A 50 -1.55 -13.30 2.80
N ILE A 51 -1.86 -12.67 3.93
CA ILE A 51 -1.37 -13.02 5.25
C ILE A 51 -2.52 -13.03 6.26
N GLU A 52 -2.29 -13.70 7.38
CA GLU A 52 -3.14 -13.60 8.56
C GLU A 52 -2.54 -12.57 9.52
N LEU A 53 -3.37 -11.65 10.01
CA LEU A 53 -2.95 -10.58 10.92
C LEU A 53 -3.94 -10.48 12.09
N ASP A 54 -3.51 -10.94 13.26
CA ASP A 54 -4.35 -10.98 14.48
C ASP A 54 -4.95 -9.62 14.87
N SER A 55 -4.19 -8.52 14.68
CA SER A 55 -4.66 -7.18 15.02
C SER A 55 -4.17 -6.13 14.04
N LEU A 56 -4.98 -5.86 13.02
CA LEU A 56 -4.75 -4.78 12.07
C LEU A 56 -5.58 -3.55 12.42
N LYS A 57 -4.91 -2.42 12.70
CA LYS A 57 -5.61 -1.14 12.89
C LYS A 57 -6.14 -0.62 11.56
N GLU A 58 -7.37 -0.12 11.56
CA GLU A 58 -8.07 0.34 10.35
C GLU A 58 -7.30 1.41 9.56
N HIS A 59 -6.56 2.30 10.23
CA HIS A 59 -5.79 3.33 9.53
C HIS A 59 -4.64 2.77 8.67
N HIS A 60 -4.25 1.51 8.83
CA HIS A 60 -3.32 0.84 7.92
C HIS A 60 -3.99 0.30 6.65
N LEU A 61 -5.32 0.14 6.65
CA LEU A 61 -6.05 -0.34 5.50
C LEU A 61 -6.00 0.67 4.35
N THR A 62 -5.81 0.13 3.15
CA THR A 62 -5.93 0.90 1.92
C THR A 62 -7.38 1.14 1.54
N GLN A 63 -7.59 2.17 0.73
CA GLN A 63 -8.88 2.56 0.18
C GLN A 63 -8.70 2.86 -1.31
N HIS A 64 -9.80 2.74 -2.05
CA HIS A 64 -9.85 3.20 -3.43
C HIS A 64 -9.32 4.64 -3.56
N ASN A 65 -8.55 4.90 -4.62
CA ASN A 65 -7.82 6.14 -4.89
C ASN A 65 -6.64 6.46 -3.95
N ASP A 66 -6.24 5.55 -3.06
CA ASP A 66 -4.94 5.70 -2.41
C ASP A 66 -3.82 5.70 -3.44
N LEU A 67 -2.89 6.65 -3.28
CA LEU A 67 -1.66 6.71 -4.04
C LEU A 67 -0.55 6.01 -3.26
N ILE A 68 0.11 5.05 -3.89
CA ILE A 68 1.18 4.25 -3.31
C ILE A 68 2.51 4.68 -3.91
N PHE A 69 3.31 5.41 -3.14
CA PHE A 69 4.53 6.03 -3.60
C PHE A 69 5.78 5.19 -3.25
N ARG A 70 6.64 5.00 -4.25
CA ARG A 70 7.96 4.37 -4.11
C ARG A 70 8.92 5.35 -3.44
N SER A 71 9.11 5.22 -2.13
CA SER A 71 10.03 6.10 -1.38
C SER A 71 11.51 5.75 -1.54
N ARG A 72 11.81 4.60 -2.16
CA ARG A 72 13.17 4.07 -2.37
C ARG A 72 13.28 3.37 -3.72
N GLY A 73 14.51 3.11 -4.15
CA GLY A 73 14.83 2.46 -5.42
C GLY A 73 15.19 3.47 -6.52
N HIS A 74 15.40 2.96 -7.73
CA HIS A 74 15.77 3.77 -8.90
C HIS A 74 14.61 4.60 -9.48
N THR A 75 13.37 4.20 -9.18
CA THR A 75 12.16 4.83 -9.70
C THR A 75 11.34 5.39 -8.53
N LEU A 76 11.15 6.71 -8.52
CA LEU A 76 10.37 7.44 -7.51
C LEU A 76 8.99 7.83 -8.07
N THR A 77 8.21 6.83 -8.47
CA THR A 77 6.84 7.00 -8.98
C THR A 77 5.80 6.60 -7.94
N ALA A 78 4.54 6.95 -8.20
CA ALA A 78 3.39 6.45 -7.46
C ALA A 78 2.52 5.58 -8.37
N ALA A 79 1.80 4.64 -7.77
CA ALA A 79 0.70 3.95 -8.44
C ALA A 79 -0.63 4.24 -7.72
N ILE A 80 -1.73 4.35 -8.49
CA ILE A 80 -3.06 4.57 -7.94
C ILE A 80 -3.80 3.24 -7.75
N LEU A 81 -4.40 3.06 -6.57
CA LEU A 81 -5.24 1.91 -6.26
C LEU A 81 -6.65 2.11 -6.80
N LEU A 82 -6.94 1.51 -7.95
CA LEU A 82 -8.25 1.63 -8.60
C LEU A 82 -9.15 0.41 -8.35
N SER A 83 -8.58 -0.79 -8.39
CA SER A 83 -9.29 -2.03 -8.10
C SER A 83 -9.44 -2.24 -6.59
N ASP A 84 -10.50 -2.93 -6.16
CA ASP A 84 -10.69 -3.32 -4.76
C ASP A 84 -9.75 -4.50 -4.41
N PRO A 85 -8.77 -4.31 -3.50
CA PRO A 85 -7.89 -5.38 -3.07
C PRO A 85 -8.49 -6.19 -1.90
N GLY A 86 -9.71 -5.89 -1.46
CA GLY A 86 -10.27 -6.34 -0.20
C GLY A 86 -9.60 -5.64 0.99
N ARG A 87 -9.46 -6.34 2.11
CA ARG A 87 -8.67 -5.85 3.24
C ARG A 87 -7.20 -5.88 2.85
N ALA A 88 -6.59 -4.73 2.62
CA ALA A 88 -5.19 -4.67 2.21
C ALA A 88 -4.37 -3.62 2.94
N VAL A 89 -3.07 -3.87 3.05
CA VAL A 89 -2.08 -2.93 3.59
C VAL A 89 -0.98 -2.68 2.57
N VAL A 90 -0.40 -1.48 2.61
CA VAL A 90 0.83 -1.17 1.86
C VAL A 90 2.04 -1.61 2.68
N ALA A 91 2.98 -2.36 2.12
CA ALA A 91 4.22 -2.73 2.80
C ALA A 91 5.23 -1.58 2.84
N ALA A 92 5.88 -1.36 3.99
CA ALA A 92 7.07 -0.51 4.04
C ALA A 92 8.18 -1.06 3.11
N PRO A 93 8.99 -0.20 2.46
CA PRO A 93 9.10 1.25 2.68
C PRO A 93 8.17 2.11 1.81
N LEU A 94 7.16 1.55 1.13
CA LEU A 94 6.23 2.36 0.33
C LEU A 94 5.44 3.34 1.22
N LEU A 95 5.05 4.49 0.67
CA LEU A 95 4.16 5.45 1.34
C LEU A 95 2.76 5.32 0.77
N ARG A 96 1.74 5.44 1.62
CA ARG A 96 0.34 5.63 1.22
C ARG A 96 -0.02 7.10 1.37
N ILE A 97 -0.53 7.70 0.32
CA ILE A 97 -1.02 9.08 0.28
C ILE A 97 -2.51 9.04 -0.02
N ARG A 98 -3.31 9.67 0.83
CA ARG A 98 -4.77 9.79 0.70
C ARG A 98 -5.18 11.25 0.77
N VAL A 99 -5.91 11.73 -0.23
CA VAL A 99 -6.43 13.11 -0.29
C VAL A 99 -7.71 13.22 0.53
#